data_AF-A0A220U7B2-F1
#
_entry.id   AF-A0A220U7B2-F1
#
_cell.length_a   1.000
_cell.length_b   1.000
_cell.length_c   1.000
_cell.angle_alpha   90.00
_cell.angle_beta   90.00
_cell.angle_gamma   90.00
#
_symmetry.space_group_name_H-M   'P 1'
#
loop_
_entity.id
_entity.type
_entity.pdbx_description
1 polymer ?
#
loop_
_entity_poly.entity_id
_entity_poly.type
_entity_poly.pdbx_seq_one_letter_code
_entity_poly.pdbx_strand_id
1 'polypeptide(L)'
;MTNKFFFLLICSYLLAFSTNLMPSAKHPDLNMNIFNFLTTTLFIIILLLFAKQGSNGKSGTRKLQIFSTLGIISGGIIFLIKSFENVMFDYVVLDSIASIQYPFYLIFTTPLYGINSLLDLNYAAYSLLMSLFYILVLIISFNFKKNDVRRA
;
A
#
# COMPACT_ATOMS: atom_id res chain seq x y z
N MET A 1 21.25 -8.22 -3.03
CA MET A 1 20.34 -7.10 -2.69
C MET A 1 21.21 -5.92 -2.34
N THR A 2 21.23 -4.87 -3.16
CA THR A 2 22.12 -3.73 -2.91
C THR A 2 21.45 -2.82 -1.88
N ASN A 3 22.09 -2.55 -0.75
CA ASN A 3 21.54 -1.69 0.33
C ASN A 3 21.00 -0.35 -0.19
N LYS A 4 21.60 0.17 -1.27
CA LYS A 4 21.16 1.38 -1.99
C LYS A 4 19.72 1.31 -2.49
N PHE A 5 19.27 0.16 -2.99
CA PHE A 5 17.93 0.05 -3.58
C PHE A 5 16.82 -0.09 -2.52
N PHE A 6 17.14 -0.77 -1.42
CA PHE A 6 16.25 -0.79 -0.25
C PHE A 6 16.14 0.60 0.39
N PHE A 7 17.26 1.33 0.50
CA PHE A 7 17.26 2.71 0.94
C PHE A 7 16.39 3.61 0.03
N LEU A 8 16.52 3.46 -1.29
CA LEU A 8 15.70 4.19 -2.26
C LEU A 8 14.19 3.90 -2.08
N LEU A 9 13.82 2.64 -1.83
CA LEU A 9 12.43 2.25 -1.54
C LEU A 9 11.89 2.92 -0.27
N ILE A 10 12.69 2.98 0.79
CA ILE A 10 12.29 3.65 2.03
C ILE A 10 12.12 5.15 1.80
N CYS A 11 13.07 5.79 1.11
CA CYS A 11 12.99 7.21 0.82
C CYS A 11 11.77 7.56 -0.05
N SER A 12 11.48 6.78 -1.09
CA SER A 12 10.30 7.01 -1.93
C SER A 12 9.00 6.75 -1.19
N TYR A 13 8.96 5.73 -0.31
CA TYR A 13 7.82 5.49 0.58
C TYR A 13 7.57 6.68 1.52
N LEU A 14 8.59 7.15 2.23
CA LEU A 14 8.45 8.26 3.19
C LEU A 14 8.07 9.55 2.49
N LEU A 15 8.61 9.80 1.29
CA LEU A 15 8.24 10.94 0.47
C LEU A 15 6.75 10.88 0.10
N ALA A 16 6.29 9.76 -0.46
CA ALA A 16 4.90 9.58 -0.87
C ALA A 16 3.93 9.59 0.33
N PHE A 17 4.32 9.00 1.46
CA PHE A 17 3.56 9.08 2.71
C PHE A 17 3.40 10.53 3.16
N SER A 18 4.50 11.29 3.22
CA SER A 18 4.49 12.68 3.71
C SER A 18 3.66 13.60 2.82
N THR A 19 3.77 13.46 1.50
CA THR A 19 2.99 14.29 0.56
C THR A 19 1.50 13.96 0.59
N ASN A 20 1.15 12.69 0.75
CA ASN A 20 -0.23 12.23 0.73
C ASN A 20 -0.91 12.21 2.10
N LEU A 21 -0.18 12.42 3.20
CA LEU A 21 -0.73 12.33 4.55
C LEU A 21 -1.95 13.23 4.73
N MET A 22 -1.79 14.52 4.44
CA MET A 22 -2.86 15.50 4.64
C MET A 22 -4.03 15.30 3.66
N PRO A 23 -3.81 15.10 2.33
CA PRO A 23 -4.90 14.81 1.41
C PRO A 23 -5.66 13.52 1.73
N SER A 24 -4.97 12.44 2.12
CA SER A 24 -5.64 11.18 2.47
C SER A 24 -6.50 11.27 3.73
N ALA A 25 -6.07 12.06 4.72
CA ALA A 25 -6.82 12.25 5.96
C ALA A 25 -8.02 13.20 5.81
N LYS A 26 -7.98 14.12 4.85
CA LYS A 26 -9.00 15.17 4.66
C LYS A 26 -9.82 14.99 3.38
N HIS A 27 -9.70 13.88 2.66
CA HIS A 27 -10.46 13.70 1.43
C HIS A 27 -11.96 13.54 1.73
N PRO A 28 -12.87 14.19 0.98
CA PRO A 28 -12.63 14.95 -0.26
C PRO A 28 -12.34 16.45 -0.08
N ASP A 29 -12.29 16.96 1.15
CA ASP A 29 -12.17 18.38 1.46
C ASP A 29 -10.84 19.02 1.02
N LEU A 30 -9.77 18.23 0.88
CA LEU A 30 -8.46 18.72 0.42
C LEU A 30 -8.13 18.21 -0.98
N ASN A 31 -7.98 19.14 -1.92
CA ASN A 31 -7.58 18.84 -3.29
C ASN A 31 -6.13 18.31 -3.35
N MET A 32 -5.95 17.22 -4.09
CA MET A 32 -4.64 16.69 -4.45
C MET A 32 -4.05 17.49 -5.62
N ASN A 33 -2.74 17.74 -5.59
CA ASN A 33 -2.03 18.37 -6.69
C ASN A 33 -1.19 17.36 -7.47
N ILE A 34 -0.54 17.83 -8.54
CA ILE A 34 0.31 16.97 -9.39
C ILE A 34 1.47 16.32 -8.61
N PHE A 35 1.96 16.95 -7.53
CA PHE A 35 3.05 16.38 -6.73
C PHE A 35 2.61 15.13 -5.96
N ASN A 36 1.36 15.07 -5.48
CA ASN A 36 0.79 13.85 -4.87
C ASN A 36 0.85 12.67 -5.83
N PHE A 37 0.39 12.90 -7.06
CA PHE A 37 0.40 11.89 -8.11
C PHE A 37 1.84 11.46 -8.49
N LEU A 38 2.76 12.40 -8.66
CA LEU A 38 4.15 12.10 -9.04
C LEU A 38 4.90 11.32 -7.96
N THR A 39 4.76 11.71 -6.68
CA THR A 39 5.44 11.02 -5.57
C THR A 39 4.92 9.60 -5.37
N THR A 40 3.60 9.42 -5.49
CA THR A 40 2.95 8.10 -5.53
C THR A 40 3.47 7.23 -6.67
N THR A 41 3.50 7.79 -7.88
CA THR A 41 3.95 7.07 -9.09
C THR A 41 5.41 6.64 -8.96
N LEU A 42 6.26 7.52 -8.43
CA LEU A 42 7.66 7.22 -8.15
C LEU A 42 7.80 6.07 -7.14
N PHE A 43 7.02 6.09 -6.05
CA PHE A 43 7.01 5.00 -5.07
C PHE A 43 6.57 3.67 -5.70
N ILE A 44 5.49 3.67 -6.48
CA ILE A 44 4.99 2.47 -7.17
C ILE A 44 6.04 1.88 -8.11
N ILE A 45 6.68 2.71 -8.95
CA ILE A 45 7.71 2.25 -9.88
C ILE A 45 8.85 1.59 -9.11
N ILE A 46 9.35 2.24 -8.05
CA ILE A 46 10.45 1.69 -7.24
C ILE A 46 10.01 0.40 -6.55
N LEU A 47 8.80 0.33 -5.99
CA LEU A 47 8.26 -0.88 -5.36
C LEU A 47 8.15 -2.05 -6.35
N LEU A 48 7.66 -1.82 -7.56
CA LEU A 48 7.55 -2.85 -8.60
C LEU A 48 8.93 -3.32 -9.09
N LEU A 49 9.88 -2.40 -9.29
CA LEU A 49 11.26 -2.75 -9.63
C LEU A 49 11.93 -3.55 -8.50
N PHE A 50 11.64 -3.18 -7.24
CA PHE A 50 12.09 -3.91 -6.05
C PHE A 50 11.47 -5.30 -5.94
N ALA A 51 10.18 -5.44 -6.27
CA ALA A 51 9.53 -6.74 -6.37
C ALA A 51 10.16 -7.65 -7.41
N LYS A 52 10.51 -7.09 -8.58
CA LYS A 52 11.19 -7.81 -9.65
C LYS A 52 12.60 -8.22 -9.25
N GLN A 53 13.41 -7.32 -8.69
CA GLN A 53 14.82 -7.59 -8.36
C GLN A 53 14.99 -8.45 -7.10
N GLY A 54 14.08 -8.31 -6.12
CA GLY A 54 14.06 -9.08 -4.88
C GLY A 54 13.88 -10.58 -5.10
N SER A 55 13.44 -11.01 -6.28
CA SER A 55 13.37 -12.43 -6.66
C SER A 55 14.73 -13.14 -6.66
N ASN A 56 15.83 -12.39 -6.82
CA ASN A 56 17.17 -12.97 -6.97
C ASN A 56 17.89 -13.19 -5.61
N GLY A 57 17.27 -12.87 -4.47
CA GLY A 57 17.89 -13.01 -3.14
C GLY A 57 16.92 -13.35 -2.01
N LYS A 58 17.12 -14.51 -1.35
CA LYS A 58 16.16 -15.16 -0.42
C LYS A 58 15.58 -14.27 0.72
N SER A 59 16.36 -13.34 1.29
CA SER A 59 15.94 -12.56 2.48
C SER A 59 15.09 -11.32 2.12
N GLY A 60 15.45 -10.63 1.03
CA GLY A 60 14.72 -9.45 0.56
C GLY A 60 13.31 -9.76 0.05
N THR A 61 13.15 -10.91 -0.61
CA THR A 61 11.85 -11.37 -1.12
C THR A 61 10.86 -11.62 0.01
N ARG A 62 11.30 -12.22 1.13
CA ARG A 62 10.40 -12.56 2.23
C ARG A 62 9.83 -11.32 2.92
N LYS A 63 10.65 -10.30 3.16
CA LYS A 63 10.18 -9.04 3.76
C LYS A 63 9.16 -8.34 2.89
N LEU A 64 9.39 -8.30 1.58
CA LEU A 64 8.44 -7.73 0.63
C LEU A 64 7.13 -8.54 0.59
N GLN A 65 7.21 -9.87 0.59
CA GLN A 65 6.03 -10.73 0.60
C GLN A 65 5.17 -10.46 1.84
N ILE A 66 5.79 -10.41 3.03
CA ILE A 66 5.09 -10.08 4.28
C ILE A 66 4.47 -8.69 4.17
N PHE A 67 5.22 -7.69 3.71
CA PHE A 67 4.73 -6.32 3.52
C PHE A 67 3.51 -6.27 2.59
N SER A 68 3.58 -6.92 1.42
CA SER A 68 2.45 -6.99 0.49
C SER A 68 1.26 -7.74 1.08
N THR A 69 1.47 -8.86 1.76
CA THR A 69 0.38 -9.61 2.42
C THR A 69 -0.33 -8.75 3.46
N LEU A 70 0.42 -7.98 4.27
CA LEU A 70 -0.17 -7.03 5.22
C LEU A 70 -0.95 -5.92 4.50
N GLY A 71 -0.46 -5.43 3.36
CA GLY A 71 -1.19 -4.45 2.54
C GLY A 71 -2.50 -4.99 1.95
N ILE A 72 -2.54 -6.27 1.55
CA ILE A 72 -3.76 -6.94 1.09
C ILE A 72 -4.78 -7.01 2.23
N ILE A 73 -4.35 -7.52 3.39
CA ILE A 73 -5.19 -7.67 4.57
C ILE A 73 -5.72 -6.30 5.03
N SER A 74 -4.85 -5.29 5.05
CA SER A 74 -5.19 -3.91 5.39
C SER A 74 -6.37 -3.40 4.57
N GLY A 75 -6.31 -3.49 3.24
CA GLY A 75 -7.40 -3.00 2.38
C GLY A 75 -8.73 -3.73 2.61
N GLY A 76 -8.68 -5.05 2.84
CA GLY A 76 -9.85 -5.83 3.18
C GLY A 76 -10.46 -5.45 4.54
N ILE A 77 -9.64 -5.28 5.57
CA ILE A 77 -10.08 -4.86 6.91
C ILE A 77 -10.77 -3.49 6.85
N ILE A 78 -10.15 -2.50 6.19
CA ILE A 78 -10.70 -1.14 6.09
C ILE A 78 -12.06 -1.17 5.38
N PHE A 79 -12.16 -1.91 4.27
CA PHE A 79 -13.41 -2.03 3.52
C PHE A 79 -14.52 -2.72 4.33
N LEU A 80 -14.19 -3.80 5.04
CA LEU A 80 -15.13 -4.49 5.92
C LEU A 80 -15.62 -3.60 7.06
N ILE A 81 -14.73 -2.90 7.76
CA ILE A 81 -15.11 -2.01 8.86
C ILE A 81 -16.04 -0.91 8.36
N LYS A 82 -15.73 -0.29 7.22
CA LYS A 82 -16.62 0.73 6.62
C LYS A 82 -17.98 0.15 6.20
N SER A 83 -18.03 -1.08 5.72
CA SER A 83 -19.29 -1.74 5.32
C SER A 83 -20.21 -2.01 6.52
N PHE A 84 -19.66 -2.19 7.72
CA PHE A 84 -20.39 -2.43 8.97
C PHE A 84 -20.33 -1.25 9.94
N GLU A 85 -20.01 -0.05 9.44
CA GLU A 85 -19.76 1.16 10.25
C GLU A 85 -20.87 1.41 11.29
N ASN A 86 -22.13 1.41 10.85
CA ASN A 86 -23.28 1.63 11.75
C ASN A 86 -23.28 0.66 12.95
N VAL A 87 -22.96 -0.61 12.73
CA VAL A 87 -22.95 -1.60 13.83
C VAL A 87 -21.66 -1.50 14.66
N MET A 88 -20.54 -1.20 14.01
CA MET A 88 -19.23 -1.19 14.67
C MET A 88 -19.08 -0.01 15.62
N PHE A 89 -19.58 1.17 15.24
CA PHE A 89 -19.43 2.38 16.05
C PHE A 89 -20.50 2.55 17.12
N ASP A 90 -21.60 1.79 17.08
CA ASP A 90 -22.65 1.81 18.10
C ASP A 90 -22.22 1.13 19.42
N TYR A 91 -21.20 0.26 19.40
CA TYR A 91 -20.72 -0.47 20.57
C TYR A 91 -19.25 -0.16 20.86
N VAL A 92 -18.95 0.25 22.09
CA VAL A 92 -17.58 0.67 22.53
C VAL A 92 -16.49 -0.36 22.21
N VAL A 93 -16.78 -1.65 22.40
CA VAL A 93 -15.81 -2.72 22.11
C VAL A 93 -15.56 -2.85 20.61
N LEU A 94 -16.61 -2.75 19.80
CA LEU A 94 -16.49 -2.85 18.35
C LEU A 94 -15.83 -1.59 17.77
N ASP A 95 -16.09 -0.41 18.33
CA ASP A 95 -15.43 0.86 17.95
C ASP A 95 -13.92 0.79 18.19
N SER A 96 -13.53 0.26 19.35
CA SER A 96 -12.11 0.02 19.68
C SER A 96 -11.43 -0.90 18.66
N ILE A 97 -12.13 -1.94 18.19
CA ILE A 97 -11.63 -2.85 17.15
C ILE A 97 -11.60 -2.13 15.79
N ALA A 98 -12.64 -1.38 15.45
CA ALA A 98 -12.76 -0.63 14.21
C ALA A 98 -11.63 0.40 14.03
N SER A 99 -11.17 0.98 15.13
CA SER A 99 -10.07 1.95 15.15
C SER A 99 -8.74 1.39 14.61
N ILE A 100 -8.57 0.06 14.54
CA ILE A 100 -7.38 -0.55 13.91
C ILE A 100 -7.26 -0.21 12.43
N GLN A 101 -8.37 0.17 11.76
CA GLN A 101 -8.34 0.55 10.35
C GLN A 101 -7.45 1.76 10.08
N TYR A 102 -7.32 2.70 11.03
CA TYR A 102 -6.56 3.94 10.84
C TYR A 102 -5.06 3.72 10.66
N PRO A 103 -4.34 2.99 11.53
CA PRO A 103 -2.92 2.71 11.30
C PRO A 103 -2.70 1.90 10.02
N PHE A 104 -3.59 0.95 9.71
CA PHE A 104 -3.53 0.19 8.46
C PHE A 104 -3.69 1.08 7.23
N TYR A 105 -4.66 2.01 7.26
CA TYR A 105 -4.89 2.99 6.21
C TYR A 105 -3.65 3.88 6.00
N LEU A 106 -3.08 4.40 7.09
CA LEU A 106 -1.88 5.23 7.04
C LEU A 106 -0.68 4.48 6.45
N ILE A 107 -0.45 3.23 6.85
CA ILE A 107 0.75 2.50 6.42
C ILE A 107 0.66 2.04 4.96
N PHE A 108 -0.51 1.55 4.54
CA PHE A 108 -0.65 0.84 3.26
C PHE A 108 -1.46 1.60 2.20
N THR A 109 -2.31 2.54 2.59
CA THR A 109 -3.19 3.26 1.65
C THR A 109 -2.68 4.68 1.39
N THR A 110 -2.31 5.42 2.44
CA THR A 110 -1.83 6.81 2.34
C THR A 110 -0.65 7.01 1.38
N PRO A 111 0.43 6.20 1.38
CA PRO A 111 1.55 6.39 0.45
C PRO A 111 1.16 6.26 -1.01
N LEU A 112 0.07 5.54 -1.29
CA LEU A 112 -0.43 5.33 -2.65
C LEU A 112 -1.50 6.34 -3.05
N TYR A 113 -2.00 7.15 -2.12
CA TYR A 113 -3.22 7.93 -2.27
C TYR A 113 -3.22 8.96 -3.40
N GLY A 114 -2.05 9.38 -3.89
CA GLY A 114 -1.97 10.36 -4.98
C GLY A 114 -2.57 9.87 -6.31
N ILE A 115 -2.77 8.56 -6.51
CA ILE A 115 -3.56 8.06 -7.66
C ILE A 115 -5.04 8.43 -7.53
N ASN A 116 -5.53 8.64 -6.30
CA ASN A 116 -6.94 8.97 -6.07
C ASN A 116 -7.34 10.32 -6.66
N SER A 117 -6.38 11.18 -7.05
CA SER A 117 -6.67 12.39 -7.82
C SER A 117 -7.27 12.13 -9.21
N LEU A 118 -7.16 10.88 -9.71
CA LEU A 118 -7.72 10.46 -11.00
C LEU A 118 -9.02 9.67 -10.87
N LEU A 119 -9.24 9.04 -9.71
CA LEU A 119 -10.32 8.07 -9.51
C LEU A 119 -11.43 8.62 -8.62
N ASP A 120 -11.11 9.58 -7.76
CA ASP A 120 -12.04 10.24 -6.83
C ASP A 120 -12.87 9.25 -5.99
N LEU A 121 -12.21 8.21 -5.48
CA LEU A 121 -12.84 7.17 -4.69
C LEU A 121 -12.81 7.53 -3.20
N ASN A 122 -13.87 7.14 -2.48
CA ASN A 122 -13.84 7.17 -1.03
C ASN A 122 -12.74 6.26 -0.46
N TYR A 123 -12.33 6.51 0.78
CA TYR A 123 -11.17 5.86 1.39
C TYR A 123 -11.29 4.32 1.44
N ALA A 124 -12.50 3.77 1.60
CA ALA A 124 -12.72 2.34 1.72
C ALA A 124 -12.65 1.63 0.35
N ALA A 125 -13.29 2.19 -0.68
CA ALA A 125 -13.16 1.70 -2.05
C ALA A 125 -11.71 1.82 -2.53
N TYR A 126 -11.04 2.92 -2.18
CA TYR A 126 -9.65 3.14 -2.54
C TYR A 126 -8.70 2.17 -1.82
N SER A 127 -8.90 1.89 -0.53
CA SER A 127 -8.11 0.89 0.20
C SER A 127 -8.30 -0.51 -0.37
N LEU A 128 -9.50 -0.84 -0.84
CA LEU A 128 -9.76 -2.10 -1.54
C LEU A 128 -8.99 -2.17 -2.87
N LEU A 129 -8.96 -1.09 -3.66
CA LEU A 129 -8.13 -1.01 -4.86
C LEU A 129 -6.64 -1.21 -4.54
N MET A 130 -6.15 -0.60 -3.45
CA MET A 130 -4.75 -0.78 -3.02
C MET A 130 -4.46 -2.22 -2.61
N SER A 131 -5.43 -2.95 -2.06
CA SER A 131 -5.27 -4.39 -1.81
C SER A 131 -4.98 -5.17 -3.10
N LEU A 132 -5.70 -4.86 -4.19
CA LEU A 132 -5.46 -5.47 -5.50
C LEU A 132 -4.06 -5.12 -6.04
N PHE A 133 -3.61 -3.89 -5.83
CA PHE A 133 -2.25 -3.49 -6.17
C PHE A 133 -1.21 -4.31 -5.38
N TYR A 134 -1.40 -4.51 -4.08
CA TYR A 134 -0.49 -5.36 -3.29
C TYR A 134 -0.54 -6.85 -3.69
N ILE A 135 -1.69 -7.36 -4.17
CA ILE A 135 -1.77 -8.68 -4.81
C ILE A 135 -0.84 -8.73 -6.03
N LEU A 136 -0.87 -7.71 -6.89
CA LEU A 136 0.02 -7.64 -8.05
C LEU A 136 1.50 -7.63 -7.65
N VAL A 137 1.88 -6.81 -6.65
CA VAL A 137 3.25 -6.78 -6.11
C VAL A 137 3.67 -8.16 -5.59
N LEU A 138 2.76 -8.84 -4.87
CA LEU A 138 3.01 -10.17 -4.32
C LEU A 138 3.22 -11.21 -5.44
N ILE A 139 2.37 -11.21 -6.46
CA ILE A 139 2.47 -12.10 -7.64
C ILE A 139 3.82 -11.89 -8.35
N ILE A 140 4.22 -10.64 -8.59
CA ILE A 140 5.50 -10.29 -9.19
C ILE A 140 6.65 -10.86 -8.34
N SER A 141 6.57 -10.72 -7.02
CA SER A 141 7.63 -11.21 -6.12
C SER A 141 7.83 -12.73 -6.21
N PHE A 142 6.78 -13.51 -6.51
CA PHE A 142 6.84 -14.97 -6.66
C PHE A 142 7.30 -15.42 -8.05
N ASN A 143 6.80 -14.79 -9.11
CA ASN A 143 6.95 -15.31 -10.48
C ASN A 143 8.38 -15.20 -11.03
N PHE A 144 9.16 -14.21 -10.62
CA PHE A 144 10.55 -14.07 -11.09
C PHE A 144 11.52 -15.06 -10.43
N LYS A 145 11.12 -15.75 -9.36
CA LYS A 145 11.96 -16.73 -8.64
C LYS A 145 12.09 -18.04 -9.42
N LYS A 146 11.12 -18.34 -10.28
CA LYS A 146 11.01 -19.62 -11.00
C LYS A 146 11.90 -19.71 -12.24
N ASN A 147 12.34 -18.57 -12.78
CA ASN A 147 13.09 -18.53 -14.04
C ASN A 147 14.60 -18.73 -13.88
N ASP A 148 15.18 -18.42 -12.71
CA ASP A 148 16.60 -18.69 -12.44
C ASP A 148 16.88 -20.18 -12.16
N VAL A 149 15.91 -20.91 -11.59
CA VAL A 149 16.07 -22.35 -11.29
C VAL A 149 15.93 -23.25 -12.53
N ARG A 150 15.31 -22.76 -13.61
CA ARG A 150 15.14 -23.52 -14.86
C ARG A 150 16.25 -23.27 -15.89
N ARG A 151 17.25 -22.45 -15.57
CA ARG A 151 18.37 -22.09 -16.46
C ARG A 151 19.75 -22.48 -15.90
N ALA A 152 19.80 -23.26 -14.83
CA ALA A 152 20.99 -23.89 -14.28
C ALA A 152 20.93 -25.41 -14.52
#